data_AF-A0A357HEP0-F1
#
_entry.id   AF-A0A357HEP0-F1
#
_cell.length_a   1.000
_cell.length_b   1.000
_cell.length_c   1.000
_cell.angle_alpha   90.00
_cell.angle_beta   90.00
_cell.angle_gamma   90.00
#
_symmetry.space_group_name_H-M   'P 1'
#
loop_
_entity.id
_entity.type
_entity.pdbx_description
1 polymer ?
#
loop_
_entity_poly.entity_id
_entity_poly.type
_entity_poly.pdbx_seq_one_letter_code
_entity_poly.pdbx_strand_id
1 'polypeptide(L)'
;KRANADEVVISDDFGAYMLASHVVDPGIPQILNRLLDNVSENRFKRVDIPSEFVGQSFNNLFDHFRNKNGSLLIGVYSEEENLGIGEVLSADSSALDAFIERKLKEGGVSLQEESKISTVINPEKNYIIKDGERAIIIP
;
A
#
# COMPACT_ATOMS: atom_id res chain seq x y z
N LYS A 1 -17.33 2.02 -0.38
CA LYS A 1 -16.46 2.69 0.59
C LYS A 1 -15.34 3.34 -0.22
N ARG A 2 -15.25 4.67 -0.26
CA ARG A 2 -14.31 5.41 -1.11
C ARG A 2 -12.92 5.35 -0.46
N ALA A 3 -11.93 4.83 -1.17
CA ALA A 3 -10.53 4.95 -0.76
C ALA A 3 -10.11 6.41 -0.99
N ASN A 4 -9.80 7.13 0.09
CA ASN A 4 -9.30 8.50 0.04
C ASN A 4 -7.79 8.44 -0.24
N ALA A 5 -7.43 8.00 -1.44
CA ALA A 5 -6.05 7.95 -1.91
C ALA A 5 -5.73 9.28 -2.61
N ASP A 6 -5.44 10.31 -1.82
CA ASP A 6 -4.75 11.50 -2.32
C ASP A 6 -3.24 11.20 -2.35
N GLU A 7 -2.83 10.27 -3.22
CA GLU A 7 -1.46 10.27 -3.69
C GLU A 7 -1.43 11.28 -4.83
N VAL A 8 -0.86 12.46 -4.59
CA VAL A 8 -0.56 13.40 -5.67
C VAL A 8 0.53 12.75 -6.53
N VAL A 9 0.12 11.98 -7.53
CA VAL A 9 1.01 11.53 -8.59
C VAL A 9 1.46 12.80 -9.29
N ILE A 10 2.68 13.25 -8.98
CA ILE A 10 3.35 14.31 -9.73
C ILE A 10 3.63 13.71 -11.12
N SER A 11 2.65 13.89 -12.00
CA SER A 11 2.59 13.28 -13.33
C SER A 11 3.83 13.60 -14.18
N ASP A 12 4.48 14.74 -13.90
CA ASP A 12 5.66 15.22 -14.63
C ASP A 12 6.92 14.37 -14.38
N ASP A 13 7.17 13.92 -13.14
CA ASP A 13 8.37 13.14 -12.82
C ASP A 13 8.28 11.71 -13.36
N PHE A 14 7.09 11.12 -13.33
CA PHE A 14 6.84 9.80 -13.89
C PHE A 14 6.99 9.80 -15.42
N GLY A 15 6.45 10.83 -16.10
CA GLY A 15 6.60 11.00 -17.54
C GLY A 15 8.05 11.19 -17.97
N ALA A 16 8.80 12.03 -17.25
CA ALA A 16 10.23 12.25 -17.53
C ALA A 16 11.06 10.97 -17.35
N TYR A 17 10.82 10.20 -16.28
CA TYR A 17 11.48 8.91 -16.07
C TYR A 17 11.15 7.89 -17.18
N MET A 18 9.89 7.81 -17.61
CA MET A 18 9.48 6.92 -18.70
C MET A 18 10.16 7.29 -20.03
N LEU A 19 10.31 8.58 -20.32
CA LEU A 19 11.03 9.05 -21.51
C LEU A 19 12.54 8.75 -21.44
N ALA A 20 13.17 8.95 -20.28
CA ALA A 20 14.58 8.64 -20.09
C ALA A 20 14.84 7.13 -20.20
N SER A 21 14.02 6.29 -19.55
CA SER A 21 14.14 4.84 -19.59
C SER A 21 13.90 4.24 -20.97
N HIS A 22 13.08 4.88 -21.83
CA HIS A 22 12.93 4.47 -23.23
C HIS A 22 14.24 4.46 -24.03
N VAL A 23 15.20 5.31 -23.65
CA VAL A 23 16.50 5.43 -24.31
C VAL A 23 17.54 4.49 -23.69
N VAL A 24 17.48 4.30 -22.37
CA VAL A 24 18.50 3.58 -21.60
C VAL A 24 18.17 2.09 -21.41
N ASP A 25 16.89 1.76 -21.19
CA ASP A 25 16.42 0.41 -20.85
C ASP A 25 15.23 -0.01 -21.74
N PRO A 26 15.50 -0.38 -23.00
CA PRO A 26 14.45 -0.80 -23.92
C PRO A 26 13.70 -2.02 -23.37
N GLY A 27 12.37 -1.95 -23.33
CA GLY A 27 11.49 -3.01 -22.83
C GLY A 27 10.80 -2.68 -21.50
N ILE A 28 11.43 -1.87 -20.64
CA ILE A 28 10.86 -1.49 -19.34
C ILE A 28 9.57 -0.68 -19.50
N PRO A 29 9.51 0.37 -20.34
CA PRO A 29 8.27 1.12 -20.51
C PRO A 29 7.11 0.28 -21.09
N GLN A 30 7.42 -0.64 -22.02
CA GLN A 30 6.41 -1.52 -22.61
C GLN A 30 5.83 -2.49 -21.58
N ILE A 31 6.66 -3.03 -20.69
CA ILE A 31 6.21 -3.91 -19.61
C ILE A 31 5.41 -3.11 -18.58
N LEU A 32 5.91 -1.95 -18.14
CA LEU A 32 5.20 -1.11 -17.16
C LEU A 32 3.82 -0.70 -17.66
N ASN A 33 3.69 -0.28 -18.91
CA ASN A 33 2.39 0.05 -19.50
C ASN A 33 1.42 -1.13 -19.43
N ARG A 34 1.88 -2.36 -19.71
CA ARG A 34 1.04 -3.56 -19.59
C ARG A 34 0.68 -3.88 -18.15
N LEU A 35 1.59 -3.66 -17.20
CA LEU A 35 1.37 -3.94 -15.79
C LEU A 35 0.42 -2.94 -15.11
N LEU A 36 0.36 -1.70 -15.61
CA LEU A 36 -0.52 -0.64 -15.13
C LEU A 36 -1.87 -0.60 -15.85
N ASP A 37 -1.98 -1.22 -17.03
CA ASP A 37 -3.22 -1.29 -17.80
C ASP A 37 -4.28 -2.16 -17.09
N ASN A 38 -5.44 -1.57 -16.81
CA ASN A 38 -6.52 -2.21 -16.07
C ASN A 38 -7.25 -3.30 -16.88
N VAL A 39 -7.10 -3.33 -18.22
CA VAL A 39 -7.64 -4.38 -19.08
C VAL A 39 -6.63 -5.49 -19.37
N SER A 40 -5.37 -5.34 -18.98
CA SER A 40 -4.36 -6.38 -19.12
C SER A 40 -4.64 -7.58 -18.21
N GLU A 41 -4.45 -8.79 -18.72
CA GLU A 41 -4.50 -10.03 -17.95
C GLU A 41 -3.39 -10.06 -16.89
N ASN A 42 -2.18 -9.65 -17.31
CA ASN A 42 -0.99 -9.58 -16.47
C ASN A 42 -0.79 -8.13 -16.00
N ARG A 43 -1.33 -7.81 -14.83
CA ARG A 43 -1.28 -6.48 -14.22
C ARG A 43 -0.99 -6.55 -12.73
N PHE A 44 -0.60 -5.43 -12.12
CA PHE A 44 -0.52 -5.36 -10.67
C PHE A 44 -1.90 -5.52 -10.05
N LYS A 45 -2.00 -6.44 -9.09
CA LYS A 45 -3.25 -6.72 -8.37
C LYS A 45 -2.98 -6.81 -6.87
N ARG A 46 -3.70 -6.01 -6.11
CA ARG A 46 -3.85 -6.17 -4.65
C ARG A 46 -4.70 -7.41 -4.38
N VAL A 47 -4.21 -8.28 -3.50
CA VAL A 47 -4.97 -9.40 -2.96
C VAL A 47 -4.78 -9.47 -1.46
N ASP A 48 -5.82 -9.93 -0.76
CA ASP A 48 -5.71 -10.20 0.67
C ASP A 48 -4.83 -11.45 0.88
N ILE A 49 -4.03 -11.43 1.94
CA ILE A 49 -3.19 -12.57 2.34
C ILE A 49 -4.07 -13.52 3.17
N PRO A 50 -4.13 -14.83 2.85
CA PRO A 50 -4.86 -15.77 3.68
C PRO A 50 -4.27 -15.80 5.10
N SER A 51 -5.13 -15.79 6.11
CA SER A 51 -4.72 -15.66 7.53
C SER A 51 -3.74 -16.73 7.99
N GLU A 52 -3.75 -17.91 7.36
CA GLU A 52 -2.80 -19.00 7.61
C GLU A 52 -1.33 -18.61 7.31
N PHE A 53 -1.08 -17.62 6.45
CA PHE A 53 0.26 -17.14 6.12
C PHE A 53 0.74 -15.98 7.01
N VAL A 54 -0.12 -15.42 7.86
CA VAL A 54 0.31 -14.43 8.85
C VAL A 54 1.25 -15.10 9.84
N GLY A 55 2.41 -14.48 10.08
CA GLY A 55 3.49 -15.07 10.87
C GLY A 55 4.34 -16.12 10.12
N GLN A 56 4.02 -16.43 8.87
CA GLN A 56 4.86 -17.29 8.02
C GLN A 56 5.87 -16.48 7.20
N SER A 57 6.80 -17.20 6.58
CA SER A 57 7.79 -16.60 5.68
C SER A 57 7.16 -16.16 4.36
N PHE A 58 7.68 -15.08 3.78
CA PHE A 58 7.32 -14.61 2.45
C PHE A 58 7.48 -15.67 1.38
N ASN A 59 8.51 -16.54 1.49
CA ASN A 59 8.72 -17.63 0.55
C ASN A 59 7.55 -18.62 0.52
N ASN A 60 6.94 -18.93 1.67
CA ASN A 60 5.77 -19.82 1.73
C ASN A 60 4.57 -19.20 0.99
N LEU A 61 4.34 -17.90 1.16
CA LEU A 61 3.28 -17.19 0.45
C LEU A 61 3.57 -17.07 -1.04
N PHE A 62 4.84 -16.85 -1.41
CA PHE A 62 5.29 -16.86 -2.80
C PHE A 62 4.97 -18.19 -3.47
N ASP A 63 5.35 -19.30 -2.84
CA ASP A 63 5.08 -20.65 -3.34
C ASP A 63 3.57 -20.93 -3.42
N HIS A 64 2.77 -20.43 -2.46
CA HIS A 64 1.31 -20.55 -2.52
C HIS A 64 0.72 -19.95 -3.79
N PHE A 65 1.01 -18.67 -4.07
CA PHE A 65 0.51 -18.01 -5.28
C PHE A 65 1.07 -18.65 -6.55
N ARG A 66 2.36 -18.96 -6.56
CA ARG A 66 2.99 -19.56 -7.74
C ARG A 66 2.38 -20.92 -8.09
N ASN A 67 2.10 -21.76 -7.08
CA ASN A 67 1.55 -23.09 -7.28
C ASN A 67 0.03 -23.10 -7.51
N LYS A 68 -0.71 -22.16 -6.91
CA LYS A 68 -2.18 -22.14 -7.00
C LYS A 68 -2.69 -21.74 -8.38
N ASN A 69 -2.07 -20.72 -8.98
CA ASN A 69 -2.56 -20.15 -10.23
C ASN A 69 -1.45 -19.57 -11.12
N GLY A 70 -0.17 -19.82 -10.80
CA GLY A 70 0.96 -19.32 -11.58
C GLY A 70 1.32 -17.87 -11.27
N SER A 71 0.61 -17.20 -10.35
CA SER A 71 0.83 -15.78 -10.08
C SER A 71 2.19 -15.52 -9.46
N LEU A 72 2.78 -14.39 -9.82
CA LEU A 72 4.04 -13.90 -9.29
C LEU A 72 3.77 -12.94 -8.12
N LEU A 73 4.22 -13.31 -6.92
CA LEU A 73 4.18 -12.43 -5.75
C LEU A 73 5.35 -11.45 -5.78
N ILE A 74 5.04 -10.15 -5.75
CA ILE A 74 6.02 -9.06 -5.89
C ILE A 74 6.45 -8.50 -4.53
N GLY A 75 5.51 -8.40 -3.59
CA GLY A 75 5.77 -7.80 -2.30
C GLY A 75 4.51 -7.69 -1.46
N VAL A 76 4.67 -7.06 -0.30
CA VAL A 76 3.59 -6.82 0.66
C VAL A 76 3.49 -5.33 0.95
N TYR A 77 2.31 -4.90 1.39
CA TYR A 77 2.12 -3.56 1.89
C TYR A 77 1.08 -3.53 3.01
N SER A 78 1.17 -2.51 3.84
CA SER A 78 0.21 -2.21 4.90
C SER A 78 -0.26 -0.77 4.78
N GLU A 79 -1.53 -0.54 5.08
CA GLU A 79 -2.06 0.79 5.36
C GLU A 79 -1.95 0.98 6.87
N GLU A 80 -1.06 1.86 7.32
CA GLU A 80 -1.04 2.25 8.73
C GLU A 80 -2.28 3.11 8.98
N GLU A 81 -3.26 2.55 9.70
CA GLU A 81 -4.26 3.34 10.39
C GLU A 81 -3.50 4.11 11.48
N ASN A 82 -3.19 5.39 11.22
CA ASN A 82 -2.83 6.29 12.30
C ASN A 82 -4.05 6.30 13.23
N LEU A 83 -3.95 5.63 14.38
CA LEU A 83 -4.94 5.73 15.45
C LEU A 83 -4.96 7.20 15.85
N GLY A 84 -5.93 7.91 15.28
CA GLY A 84 -5.99 9.32 15.46
C GLY A 84 -6.16 9.71 16.90
N ILE A 85 -5.71 10.92 17.22
CA ILE A 85 -5.97 11.52 18.53
C ILE A 85 -7.49 11.45 18.84
N GLY A 86 -8.34 11.50 17.81
CA GLY A 86 -9.79 11.35 17.92
C GLY A 86 -10.28 10.01 18.50
N GLU A 87 -9.63 8.87 18.22
CA GLU A 87 -10.02 7.59 18.80
C GLU A 87 -9.50 7.43 20.24
N VAL A 88 -8.30 7.91 20.54
CA VAL A 88 -7.74 7.91 21.90
C VAL A 88 -8.53 8.82 22.85
N LEU A 89 -9.06 9.94 22.35
CA LEU A 89 -9.92 10.84 23.11
C LEU A 89 -11.32 10.23 23.35
N SER A 90 -11.86 9.47 22.39
CA SER A 90 -13.23 8.93 22.46
C SER A 90 -13.49 7.87 23.56
N ALA A 91 -12.46 7.43 24.28
CA ALA A 91 -12.55 6.30 25.20
C ALA A 91 -13.15 6.63 26.58
N ASP A 92 -13.27 7.90 26.99
CA ASP A 92 -14.11 8.33 28.14
C ASP A 92 -13.97 9.86 28.35
N SER A 93 -15.06 10.64 28.21
CA SER A 93 -15.29 12.05 28.67
C SER A 93 -15.59 13.12 27.58
N SER A 94 -16.88 13.25 27.24
CA SER A 94 -17.43 14.07 26.15
C SER A 94 -17.25 15.60 26.23
N ALA A 95 -16.75 16.17 27.34
CA ALA A 95 -16.60 17.63 27.50
C ALA A 95 -15.15 18.12 27.35
N LEU A 96 -14.15 17.29 27.66
CA LEU A 96 -12.74 17.66 27.55
C LEU A 96 -12.24 17.49 26.12
N ASP A 97 -12.74 16.47 25.40
CA ASP A 97 -12.35 16.16 24.02
C ASP A 97 -12.72 17.27 23.05
N ALA A 98 -13.92 17.84 23.20
CA ALA A 98 -14.37 18.97 22.39
C ALA A 98 -13.51 20.22 22.60
N PHE A 99 -12.93 20.38 23.80
CA PHE A 99 -12.00 21.48 24.10
C PHE A 99 -10.62 21.23 23.49
N ILE A 100 -10.12 19.99 23.56
CA ILE A 100 -8.84 19.58 22.96
C ILE A 100 -8.90 19.67 21.44
N GLU A 101 -9.95 19.15 20.81
CA GLU A 101 -10.15 19.19 19.36
C GLU A 101 -10.19 20.65 18.86
N ARG A 102 -10.91 21.52 19.57
CA ARG A 102 -10.96 22.95 19.27
C ARG A 102 -9.60 23.62 19.42
N LYS A 103 -8.82 23.29 20.46
CA LYS A 103 -7.48 23.85 20.67
C LYS A 103 -6.46 23.38 19.63
N LEU A 104 -6.55 22.13 19.18
CA LEU A 104 -5.70 21.57 18.12
C LEU A 104 -6.02 22.21 16.76
N LYS A 105 -7.32 22.36 16.42
CA LYS A 105 -7.76 23.07 15.21
C LYS A 105 -7.38 24.56 15.23
N GLU A 106 -7.54 25.24 16.37
CA GLU A 106 -7.10 26.63 16.56
C GLU A 106 -5.56 26.78 16.44
N GLY A 107 -4.80 25.72 16.75
CA GLY A 107 -3.34 25.66 16.65
C GLY A 107 -2.77 25.28 15.27
N GLY A 108 -3.62 25.08 14.25
CA GLY A 108 -3.19 24.71 12.91
C GLY A 108 -2.77 23.24 12.75
N VAL A 109 -3.06 22.39 13.74
CA VAL A 109 -2.83 20.94 13.62
C VAL A 109 -3.97 20.36 12.78
N SER A 110 -3.66 19.97 11.55
CA SER A 110 -4.61 19.26 10.69
C SER A 110 -4.87 17.86 11.26
N LEU A 111 -6.12 17.56 11.56
CA LEU A 111 -6.59 16.22 11.94
C LEU A 111 -6.91 15.35 10.70
N GLN A 112 -6.56 15.79 9.49
CA GLN A 112 -6.59 14.94 8.31
C GLN A 112 -5.40 14.01 8.40
N GLU A 113 -5.61 12.89 9.06
CA GLU A 113 -4.65 11.80 9.13
C GLU A 113 -4.56 11.16 7.75
N GLU A 114 -3.50 11.50 7.01
CA GLU A 114 -3.14 10.78 5.80
C GLU A 114 -2.78 9.34 6.19
N SER A 115 -3.49 8.36 5.62
CA SER A 115 -3.17 6.95 5.79
C SER A 115 -1.80 6.69 5.18
N LYS A 116 -0.82 6.32 6.00
CA LYS A 116 0.54 6.09 5.53
C LYS A 116 0.62 4.68 4.94
N ILE A 117 0.87 4.59 3.63
CA ILE A 117 1.10 3.31 2.96
C ILE A 117 2.57 2.93 3.13
N SER A 118 2.82 1.76 3.72
CA SER A 118 4.16 1.17 3.82
C SER A 118 4.24 -0.03 2.88
N THR A 119 5.21 -0.04 1.96
CA THR A 119 5.36 -1.09 0.95
C THR A 119 6.75 -1.71 1.03
N VAL A 120 6.81 -3.04 0.98
CA VAL A 120 8.05 -3.82 0.89
C VAL A 120 8.04 -4.60 -0.42
N ILE A 121 8.84 -4.14 -1.38
CA ILE A 121 9.00 -4.78 -2.70
C ILE A 121 10.17 -5.76 -2.63
N ASN A 122 9.99 -6.93 -3.23
CA ASN A 122 10.94 -8.05 -3.20
C ASN A 122 11.48 -8.32 -1.77
N PRO A 123 10.61 -8.63 -0.79
CA PRO A 123 11.04 -8.99 0.56
C PRO A 123 12.02 -10.17 0.54
N GLU A 124 12.87 -10.25 1.55
CA GLU A 124 13.72 -11.42 1.74
C GLU A 124 12.87 -12.69 1.95
N LYS A 125 13.42 -13.85 1.58
CA LYS A 125 12.71 -15.14 1.71
C LYS A 125 12.16 -15.40 3.11
N ASN A 126 12.90 -14.98 4.13
CA ASN A 126 12.57 -15.18 5.54
C ASN A 126 11.77 -14.01 6.15
N TYR A 127 11.35 -13.03 5.35
CA TYR A 127 10.48 -11.96 5.82
C TYR A 127 9.22 -12.55 6.42
N ILE A 128 8.89 -12.14 7.65
CA ILE A 128 7.70 -12.62 8.35
C ILE A 128 6.54 -11.71 8.03
N ILE A 129 5.51 -12.29 7.43
CA ILE A 129 4.28 -11.59 7.06
C ILE A 129 3.56 -11.14 8.32
N LYS A 130 3.21 -9.86 8.39
CA LYS A 130 2.53 -9.26 9.54
C LYS A 130 1.03 -9.28 9.34
N ASP A 131 0.31 -9.19 10.46
CA ASP A 131 -1.13 -9.00 10.40
C ASP A 131 -1.48 -7.64 9.77
N GLY A 132 -2.58 -7.58 9.03
CA GLY A 132 -2.99 -6.40 8.28
C GLY A 132 -2.23 -6.13 6.98
N GLU A 133 -1.15 -6.88 6.68
CA GLU A 133 -0.47 -6.79 5.39
C GLU A 133 -1.31 -7.41 4.26
N ARG A 134 -1.11 -6.87 3.06
CA ARG A 134 -1.71 -7.38 1.82
C ARG A 134 -0.65 -7.57 0.77
N ALA A 135 -0.93 -8.46 -0.18
CA ALA A 135 0.01 -8.85 -1.20
C ALA A 135 -0.24 -8.10 -2.52
N ILE A 136 0.85 -7.78 -3.22
CA ILE A 136 0.83 -7.35 -4.62
C ILE A 136 1.31 -8.51 -5.48
N ILE A 137 0.46 -8.94 -6.42
CA ILE A 137 0.76 -10.01 -7.35
C ILE A 137 0.66 -9.53 -8.80
N ILE A 138 1.29 -10.28 -9.70
CA ILE A 138 0.98 -10.31 -11.13
C ILE A 138 0.31 -11.67 -11.39
N PRO A 139 -0.97 -11.71 -11.78
CA PRO A 139 -1.72 -12.94 -11.98
C PRO A 139 -1.05 -13.97 -12.89
#